data_AF-A0A7C6N508-F1
#
_entry.id   AF-A0A7C6N508-F1
#
_cell.length_a   1.000
_cell.length_b   1.000
_cell.length_c   1.000
_cell.angle_alpha   90.00
_cell.angle_beta   90.00
_cell.angle_gamma   90.00
#
_symmetry.space_group_name_H-M   'P 1'
#
loop_
_entity.id
_entity.type
_entity.pdbx_description
1 polymer ?
#
loop_
_entity_poly.entity_id
_entity_poly.type
_entity_poly.pdbx_seq_one_letter_code
_entity_poly.pdbx_strand_id
1 'polypeptide(L)'
;MKEFDFEDDGKLRVVVFLGHKYLKSAPKDVEKVIIEYRGPALDVISQLSVHCNEVEGNVEAGTSVHCDAVGGDVTAGTSVNCDSVGGNVSAGTNVSCDDVKGSVTAGTSVTASKITGNVTALKVIVKG
;
A
#
# COMPACT_ATOMS: atom_id res chain seq x y z
N MET A 1 -14.97 3.63 -27.54
CA MET A 1 -14.61 3.37 -26.13
C MET A 1 -13.20 2.80 -26.15
N LYS A 2 -12.24 3.35 -25.41
CA LYS A 2 -10.90 2.76 -25.36
C LYS A 2 -11.02 1.49 -24.51
N GLU A 3 -11.13 0.33 -25.14
CA GLU A 3 -10.98 -0.94 -24.44
C GLU A 3 -9.56 -1.00 -23.89
N PHE A 4 -9.45 -1.28 -22.59
CA PHE A 4 -8.16 -1.66 -22.04
C PHE A 4 -7.92 -3.12 -22.41
N ASP A 5 -6.79 -3.36 -23.05
CA ASP A 5 -6.30 -4.71 -23.33
C ASP A 5 -5.67 -5.25 -22.04
N PHE A 6 -6.52 -5.56 -21.06
CA PHE A 6 -6.10 -6.22 -19.82
C PHE A 6 -6.16 -7.73 -20.02
N GLU A 7 -5.08 -8.42 -19.65
CA GLU A 7 -5.08 -9.88 -19.60
C GLU A 7 -6.13 -10.38 -18.59
N ASP A 8 -6.78 -11.50 -18.92
CA ASP A 8 -7.69 -12.22 -18.02
C ASP A 8 -6.87 -13.03 -16.99
N ASP A 9 -6.22 -12.30 -16.08
CA ASP A 9 -5.29 -12.83 -15.08
C ASP A 9 -5.87 -12.83 -13.65
N GLY A 10 -7.18 -12.59 -13.51
CA GLY A 10 -7.87 -12.54 -12.23
C GLY A 10 -7.56 -11.32 -11.36
N LYS A 11 -6.81 -10.31 -11.84
CA LYS A 11 -6.50 -9.11 -11.05
C LYS A 11 -7.61 -8.07 -11.14
N LEU A 12 -8.04 -7.56 -9.98
CA LEU A 12 -8.91 -6.40 -9.88
C LEU A 12 -8.15 -5.15 -10.35
N ARG A 13 -8.70 -4.44 -11.34
CA ARG A 13 -8.14 -3.19 -11.87
C ARG A 13 -9.17 -2.08 -11.77
N VAL A 14 -8.79 -0.96 -11.16
CA VAL A 14 -9.64 0.24 -11.10
C VAL A 14 -8.94 1.37 -11.82
N VAL A 15 -9.62 1.94 -12.82
CA VAL A 15 -9.05 2.91 -13.75
C VAL A 15 -9.85 4.19 -13.71
N VAL A 16 -9.19 5.31 -13.40
CA VAL A 16 -9.86 6.61 -13.26
C VAL A 16 -9.61 7.46 -14.51
N PHE A 17 -10.68 8.09 -15.00
CA PHE A 17 -10.63 9.02 -16.12
C PHE A 17 -11.15 10.39 -15.73
N LEU A 18 -10.55 11.44 -16.31
CA LEU A 18 -11.13 12.77 -16.38
C LEU A 18 -11.44 13.08 -17.85
N GLY A 19 -12.72 13.03 -18.22
CA GLY A 19 -13.12 13.01 -19.63
C GLY A 19 -12.56 11.76 -20.34
N HIS A 20 -11.84 11.95 -21.45
CA HIS A 20 -11.17 10.84 -22.18
C HIS A 20 -9.69 10.63 -21.76
N LYS A 21 -9.21 11.36 -20.76
CA LYS A 21 -7.83 11.27 -20.30
C LYS A 21 -7.73 10.30 -19.12
N TYR A 22 -6.95 9.24 -19.30
CA TYR A 22 -6.55 8.36 -18.20
C TYR A 22 -5.72 9.14 -17.17
N LEU A 23 -6.10 9.02 -15.90
CA LEU A 23 -5.40 9.63 -14.80
C LEU A 23 -4.45 8.63 -14.15
N LYS A 24 -3.15 8.89 -14.26
CA LYS A 24 -2.12 8.14 -13.51
C LYS A 24 -2.08 8.51 -12.02
N SER A 25 -2.64 9.66 -11.65
CA SER A 25 -2.75 10.13 -10.27
C SER A 25 -3.96 11.04 -10.14
N ALA A 26 -4.45 11.26 -8.92
CA ALA A 26 -5.64 12.06 -8.66
C ALA A 26 -5.41 13.52 -9.11
N PRO A 27 -6.42 14.20 -9.68
CA PRO A 27 -6.31 15.61 -10.05
C PRO A 27 -6.10 16.48 -8.81
N LYS A 28 -5.39 17.61 -8.97
CA LYS A 28 -5.03 18.52 -7.85
C LYS A 28 -6.25 19.13 -7.14
N ASP A 29 -7.39 19.18 -7.82
CA ASP A 29 -8.61 19.85 -7.35
C ASP A 29 -9.66 18.87 -6.81
N VAL A 30 -9.34 17.57 -6.81
CA VAL A 30 -10.20 16.52 -6.27
C VAL A 30 -9.85 16.32 -4.80
N GLU A 31 -10.81 16.62 -3.92
CA GLU A 31 -10.62 16.49 -2.47
C GLU A 31 -10.50 15.02 -2.04
N LYS A 32 -11.34 14.12 -2.60
CA LYS A 32 -11.32 12.69 -2.24
C LYS A 32 -11.98 11.81 -3.30
N VAL A 33 -11.35 10.69 -3.64
CA VAL A 33 -11.96 9.58 -4.39
C VAL A 33 -11.82 8.33 -3.54
N ILE A 34 -12.95 7.72 -3.18
CA ILE A 34 -12.97 6.49 -2.38
C ILE A 34 -13.41 5.37 -3.30
N ILE A 35 -12.58 4.34 -3.40
CA ILE A 35 -12.93 3.08 -4.05
C ILE A 35 -12.97 2.05 -2.93
N GLU A 36 -14.17 1.55 -2.66
CA GLU A 36 -14.39 0.55 -1.63
C GLU A 36 -14.58 -0.82 -2.29
N TYR A 37 -13.58 -1.68 -2.15
CA TYR A 37 -13.66 -3.06 -2.56
C TYR A 37 -13.90 -3.94 -1.33
N ARG A 38 -14.97 -4.73 -1.36
CA ARG A 38 -15.32 -5.67 -0.29
C ARG A 38 -15.22 -7.09 -0.81
N GLY A 39 -14.12 -7.75 -0.49
CA GLY A 39 -13.85 -9.13 -0.87
C GLY A 39 -12.37 -9.45 -0.68
N PRO A 40 -11.99 -10.73 -0.79
CA PRO A 40 -10.58 -11.10 -0.79
C PRO A 40 -9.90 -10.51 -2.03
N ALA A 41 -8.72 -9.96 -1.83
CA ALA A 41 -7.80 -9.56 -2.89
C ALA A 41 -6.48 -10.30 -2.68
N LEU A 42 -5.94 -10.86 -3.77
CA LEU A 42 -4.59 -11.42 -3.75
C LEU A 42 -3.57 -10.28 -3.73
N ASP A 43 -3.60 -9.40 -4.73
CA ASP A 43 -2.73 -8.22 -4.78
C ASP A 43 -3.54 -6.95 -4.99
N VAL A 44 -3.08 -5.83 -4.42
CA VAL A 44 -3.65 -4.49 -4.64
C VAL A 44 -2.55 -3.56 -5.11
N ILE A 45 -2.70 -3.03 -6.32
CA ILE A 45 -1.75 -2.07 -6.91
C ILE A 45 -2.50 -0.79 -7.26
N SER A 46 -2.06 0.34 -6.73
CA SER A 46 -2.65 1.65 -6.96
C SER A 46 -1.57 2.71 -7.16
N GLN A 47 -1.80 3.68 -8.03
CA GLN A 47 -0.96 4.89 -8.09
C GLN A 47 -1.41 5.95 -7.06
N LEU A 48 -2.50 5.69 -6.36
CA LEU A 48 -3.07 6.50 -5.29
C LEU A 48 -2.87 5.79 -3.95
N SER A 49 -3.52 6.32 -2.92
CA SER A 49 -3.53 5.68 -1.61
C SER A 49 -4.43 4.44 -1.65
N VAL A 50 -4.06 3.43 -0.87
CA VAL A 50 -4.85 2.21 -0.65
C VAL A 50 -5.34 2.20 0.79
N HIS A 51 -6.64 2.00 0.95
CA HIS A 51 -7.26 1.66 2.24
C HIS A 51 -7.88 0.28 2.10
N CYS A 52 -7.44 -0.67 2.91
CA CYS A 52 -7.90 -2.04 2.85
C CYS A 52 -8.03 -2.65 4.26
N ASN A 53 -8.68 -3.81 4.37
CA ASN A 53 -8.69 -4.57 5.63
C ASN A 53 -7.61 -5.64 5.52
N GLU A 54 -7.92 -6.73 4.82
CA GLU A 54 -7.01 -7.87 4.65
C GLU A 54 -6.67 -8.09 3.18
N VAL A 55 -5.40 -8.34 2.89
CA VAL A 55 -4.87 -8.73 1.57
C VAL A 55 -3.97 -9.95 1.75
N GLU A 56 -4.19 -11.01 0.97
CA GLU A 56 -3.41 -12.26 1.11
C GLU A 56 -1.99 -12.13 0.55
N GLY A 57 -1.83 -11.41 -0.55
CA GLY A 57 -0.56 -11.14 -1.23
C GLY A 57 -0.06 -9.73 -0.93
N ASN A 58 0.28 -8.98 -1.97
CA ASN A 58 1.04 -7.74 -1.85
C ASN A 58 0.19 -6.48 -2.01
N VAL A 59 0.65 -5.39 -1.41
CA VAL A 59 0.05 -4.06 -1.59
C VAL A 59 1.09 -3.06 -2.09
N GLU A 60 0.83 -2.44 -3.23
CA GLU A 60 1.63 -1.35 -3.78
C GLU A 60 0.77 -0.09 -3.94
N ALA A 61 1.22 1.02 -3.36
CA ALA A 61 0.57 2.32 -3.47
C ALA A 61 1.56 3.41 -3.91
N GLY A 62 1.16 4.25 -4.87
CA GLY A 62 1.95 5.41 -5.28
C GLY A 62 2.11 6.47 -4.18
N THR A 63 1.16 6.53 -3.23
CA THR A 63 1.18 7.48 -2.11
C THR A 63 1.25 6.79 -0.75
N SER A 64 0.14 6.26 -0.22
CA SER A 64 0.11 5.68 1.12
C SER A 64 -0.68 4.39 1.17
N VAL A 65 -0.27 3.46 2.04
CA VAL A 65 -1.04 2.25 2.37
C VAL A 65 -1.58 2.37 3.79
N HIS A 66 -2.86 2.06 3.97
CA HIS A 66 -3.51 1.86 5.25
C HIS A 66 -4.27 0.55 5.21
N CYS A 67 -3.77 -0.50 5.86
CA CYS A 67 -4.39 -1.82 5.83
C CYS A 67 -4.28 -2.55 7.15
N ASP A 68 -5.29 -3.29 7.60
CA ASP A 68 -5.18 -4.05 8.85
C ASP A 68 -4.12 -5.15 8.72
N ALA A 69 -4.25 -6.05 7.73
CA ALA A 69 -3.32 -7.15 7.52
C ALA A 69 -2.93 -7.34 6.05
N VAL A 70 -1.65 -7.60 5.81
CA VAL A 70 -1.12 -7.97 4.50
C VAL A 70 -0.25 -9.22 4.61
N GLY A 71 -0.59 -10.28 3.88
CA GLY A 71 0.16 -11.54 3.92
C GLY A 71 1.52 -11.48 3.23
N GLY A 72 1.66 -10.64 2.20
CA GLY A 72 2.88 -10.42 1.42
C GLY A 72 3.62 -9.13 1.77
N ASP A 73 4.24 -8.53 0.77
CA ASP A 73 5.02 -7.29 0.88
C ASP A 73 4.13 -6.04 0.76
N VAL A 74 4.56 -4.94 1.40
CA VAL A 74 3.90 -3.63 1.29
C VAL A 74 4.88 -2.57 0.82
N THR A 75 4.53 -1.86 -0.26
CA THR A 75 5.31 -0.72 -0.77
C THR A 75 4.44 0.51 -0.92
N ALA A 76 4.89 1.65 -0.38
CA ALA A 76 4.24 2.94 -0.54
C ALA A 76 5.22 4.07 -0.89
N GLY A 77 4.83 4.98 -1.79
CA GLY A 77 5.65 6.13 -2.14
C GLY A 77 5.91 7.10 -0.97
N THR A 78 4.99 7.17 0.00
CA THR A 78 5.06 8.08 1.17
C THR A 78 5.06 7.28 2.47
N SER A 79 3.93 6.69 2.87
CA SER A 79 3.80 6.08 4.19
C SER A 79 3.02 4.76 4.17
N VAL A 80 3.37 3.87 5.11
CA VAL A 80 2.64 2.63 5.37
C VAL A 80 2.12 2.64 6.79
N ASN A 81 0.83 2.34 6.95
CA ASN A 81 0.20 2.06 8.23
C ASN A 81 -0.49 0.68 8.18
N CYS A 82 -0.01 -0.29 8.95
CA CYS A 82 -0.67 -1.60 9.03
C CYS A 82 -0.67 -2.21 10.43
N ASP A 83 -1.57 -3.13 10.74
CA ASP A 83 -1.44 -3.89 11.99
C ASP A 83 -0.39 -4.99 11.78
N SER A 84 -0.55 -5.82 10.73
CA SER A 84 0.38 -6.91 10.46
C SER A 84 0.82 -7.03 9.00
N VAL A 85 2.10 -7.35 8.79
CA VAL A 85 2.69 -7.64 7.47
C VAL A 85 3.50 -8.93 7.51
N GLY A 86 3.16 -9.87 6.64
CA GLY A 86 3.82 -11.16 6.50
C GLY A 86 5.15 -11.11 5.72
N GLY A 87 5.33 -10.10 4.88
CA GLY A 87 6.55 -9.82 4.13
C GLY A 87 7.32 -8.59 4.63
N ASN A 88 8.00 -7.94 3.71
CA ASN A 88 8.77 -6.71 3.90
C ASN A 88 7.89 -5.47 3.75
N VAL A 89 8.32 -4.38 4.37
CA VAL A 89 7.66 -3.08 4.25
C VAL A 89 8.64 -2.02 3.75
N SER A 90 8.23 -1.26 2.73
CA SER A 90 9.00 -0.14 2.18
C SER A 90 8.14 1.11 2.08
N ALA A 91 8.62 2.22 2.64
CA ALA A 91 7.97 3.52 2.51
C ALA A 91 8.96 4.66 2.26
N GLY A 92 8.58 5.64 1.45
CA GLY A 92 9.42 6.81 1.19
C GLY A 92 9.70 7.67 2.43
N THR A 93 8.80 7.70 3.40
CA THR A 93 8.94 8.50 4.64
C THR A 93 8.75 7.68 5.91
N ASN A 94 7.54 7.22 6.20
CA ASN A 94 7.24 6.62 7.51
C ASN A 94 6.59 5.25 7.38
N VAL A 95 6.99 4.33 8.24
CA VAL A 95 6.30 3.05 8.47
C VAL A 95 5.79 3.03 9.90
N SER A 96 4.52 2.73 10.06
CA SER A 96 3.87 2.46 11.34
C SER A 96 3.19 1.11 11.22
N CYS A 97 3.80 0.05 11.76
CA CYS A 97 3.16 -1.26 11.75
C CYS A 97 3.28 -1.97 13.08
N ASP A 98 2.25 -2.67 13.59
CA ASP A 98 2.42 -3.41 14.84
C ASP A 98 3.39 -4.58 14.68
N ASP A 99 3.12 -5.52 13.77
CA ASP A 99 3.93 -6.70 13.55
C ASP A 99 4.42 -6.80 12.10
N VAL A 100 5.74 -6.94 11.91
CA VAL A 100 6.34 -7.22 10.59
C VAL A 100 7.25 -8.45 10.65
N LYS A 101 6.95 -9.45 9.82
CA LYS A 101 7.77 -10.66 9.70
C LYS A 101 9.02 -10.46 8.85
N GLY A 102 8.97 -9.57 7.86
CA GLY A 102 10.11 -9.22 7.02
C GLY A 102 10.95 -8.07 7.56
N SER A 103 11.73 -7.47 6.66
CA SER A 103 12.51 -6.26 6.92
C SER A 103 11.70 -4.99 6.64
N VAL A 104 12.06 -3.89 7.29
CA VAL A 104 11.39 -2.59 7.14
C VAL A 104 12.37 -1.53 6.68
N THR A 105 12.01 -0.82 5.61
CA THR A 105 12.74 0.35 5.11
C THR A 105 11.83 1.57 5.11
N ALA A 106 12.29 2.67 5.73
CA ALA A 106 11.60 3.95 5.69
C ALA A 106 12.61 5.10 5.56
N GLY A 107 12.28 6.13 4.77
CA GLY A 107 13.18 7.27 4.60
C GLY A 107 13.37 8.12 5.87
N THR A 108 12.39 8.15 6.77
CA THR A 108 12.38 9.00 7.98
C THR A 108 12.22 8.18 9.24
N SER A 109 11.10 7.49 9.44
CA SER A 109 10.87 6.77 10.70
C SER A 109 10.16 5.44 10.56
N VAL A 110 10.51 4.53 11.46
CA VAL A 110 9.83 3.25 11.66
C VAL A 110 9.32 3.21 13.09
N THR A 111 8.02 2.98 13.24
CA THR A 111 7.38 2.65 14.52
C THR A 111 6.77 1.27 14.39
N ALA A 112 7.15 0.36 15.27
CA ALA A 112 6.53 -0.96 15.32
C ALA A 112 6.48 -1.55 16.73
N SER A 113 5.68 -2.59 16.92
CA SER A 113 5.73 -3.40 18.14
C SER A 113 6.75 -4.52 18.00
N LYS A 114 6.78 -5.19 16.84
CA LYS A 114 7.75 -6.25 16.53
C LYS A 114 8.17 -6.23 15.07
N ILE A 115 9.48 -6.39 14.85
CA ILE A 115 10.05 -6.61 13.53
C ILE A 115 11.01 -7.79 13.62
N THR A 116 10.84 -8.79 12.77
CA THR A 116 11.70 -9.98 12.76
C THR A 116 12.92 -9.80 11.86
N GLY A 117 12.79 -9.02 10.78
CA GLY A 117 13.89 -8.69 9.88
C GLY A 117 14.71 -7.46 10.30
N ASN A 118 15.45 -6.89 9.36
CA ASN A 118 16.27 -5.71 9.58
C ASN A 118 15.45 -4.42 9.46
N VAL A 119 15.88 -3.36 10.13
CA VAL A 119 15.24 -2.04 10.06
C VAL A 119 16.22 -1.00 9.54
N THR A 120 15.80 -0.27 8.49
CA THR A 120 16.56 0.84 7.91
C THR A 120 15.70 2.10 7.90
N ALA A 121 16.02 3.06 8.77
CA ALA A 121 15.43 4.41 8.79
C ALA A 121 16.28 5.39 9.59
N LEU A 122 16.01 6.70 9.45
CA LEU A 122 16.68 7.72 10.28
C LEU A 122 16.30 7.62 11.76
N LYS A 123 15.07 7.17 12.05
CA LYS A 123 14.55 6.98 13.41
C LYS A 123 13.82 5.65 13.52
N VAL A 124 14.14 4.87 14.55
CA VAL A 124 13.49 3.57 14.81
C VAL A 124 12.92 3.55 16.23
N ILE A 125 11.64 3.20 16.35
CA ILE A 125 10.93 2.99 17.61
C ILE A 125 10.30 1.60 17.55
N VAL A 126 10.85 0.62 18.28
CA VAL A 126 10.23 -0.69 18.45
C VAL A 126 9.74 -0.82 19.89
N LYS A 127 8.42 -0.87 20.07
CA LYS A 127 7.73 -0.98 21.35
C LYS A 127 7.64 -2.47 21.70
N GLY A 128 8.66 -2.98 22.37
CA GLY A 128 8.72 -4.38 22.83
C GLY A 128 7.61 -4.76 23.79
#